data_AF-A0A536TT52-F1
#
_entry.id   AF-A0A536TT52-F1
#
_cell.length_a   1.000
_cell.length_b   1.000
_cell.length_c   1.000
_cell.angle_alpha   90.00
_cell.angle_beta   90.00
_cell.angle_gamma   90.00
#
_symmetry.space_group_name_H-M   'P 1'
#
loop_
_entity.id
_entity.type
_entity.pdbx_description
1 polymer ?
#
loop_
_entity_poly.entity_id
_entity_poly.type
_entity_poly.pdbx_seq_one_letter_code
_entity_poly.pdbx_strand_id
1 'polypeptide(L)'
;ASWPAHLIAFAPGTGTASALAAVGIGQVRIPTTTMDSEGLLALPELADAAGKRIVIYRGGGAAPGRELLGETLSERGAQSDYVDCYRHDKPRGDFGTLTAAWRAGEIDGLTLTSSEGLDNLWSLFDDASRSSMAATPTFVPHSRIAERARLLGFGRVSVTAPTDAGLIASLLEYFGSGQP
;
A
#
# COMPACT_ATOMS: atom_id res chain seq x y z
N ALA A 1 -5.79 25.15 14.90
CA ALA A 1 -4.45 25.61 15.32
C ALA A 1 -3.49 25.44 14.16
N SER A 2 -2.57 26.38 13.93
CA SER A 2 -1.58 26.29 12.84
C SER A 2 -0.44 25.33 13.19
N TRP A 3 0.13 24.66 12.19
CA TRP A 3 1.32 23.81 12.38
C TRP A 3 2.50 24.65 12.92
N PRO A 4 3.23 24.18 13.97
CA PRO A 4 4.33 24.94 14.53
C PRO A 4 5.48 25.13 13.52
N ALA A 5 5.93 26.38 13.33
CA ALA A 5 6.92 26.72 12.31
C ALA A 5 8.31 26.10 12.51
N HIS A 6 8.63 25.64 13.73
CA HIS A 6 9.90 25.00 14.05
C HIS A 6 9.88 23.48 13.79
N LEU A 7 8.72 22.89 13.49
CA LEU A 7 8.61 21.46 13.19
C LEU A 7 8.73 21.21 11.69
N ILE A 8 9.63 20.30 11.33
CA ILE A 8 9.81 19.83 9.96
C ILE A 8 8.96 18.58 9.76
N ALA A 9 8.12 18.59 8.72
CA ALA A 9 7.33 17.44 8.33
C ALA A 9 8.07 16.64 7.23
N PHE A 10 8.06 15.32 7.37
CA PHE A 10 8.58 14.40 6.37
C PHE A 10 7.43 13.51 5.88
N ALA A 11 7.43 13.19 4.60
CA ALA A 11 6.50 12.23 4.01
C ALA A 11 7.26 11.23 3.14
N PRO A 12 6.89 9.95 3.17
CA PRO A 12 7.54 8.94 2.32
C PRO A 12 7.29 9.21 0.83
N GLY A 13 6.27 9.98 0.47
CA GLY A 13 5.93 10.23 -0.93
C GLY A 13 4.98 11.39 -1.15
N THR A 14 4.76 11.70 -2.44
CA THR A 14 3.96 12.83 -2.90
C THR A 14 2.51 12.78 -2.45
N GLY A 15 1.88 11.60 -2.43
CA GLY A 15 0.49 11.43 -1.96
C GLY A 15 0.32 11.88 -0.50
N THR A 16 1.19 11.42 0.39
CA THR A 16 1.19 11.85 1.81
C THR A 16 1.55 13.33 1.95
N ALA A 17 2.50 13.85 1.18
CA ALA A 17 2.86 15.26 1.21
C ALA A 17 1.70 16.18 0.81
N SER A 18 0.95 15.80 -0.23
CA SER A 18 -0.26 16.51 -0.67
C SER A 18 -1.36 16.48 0.41
N ALA A 19 -1.56 15.33 1.06
CA ALA A 19 -2.53 15.21 2.16
C ALA A 19 -2.16 16.09 3.36
N LEU A 20 -0.88 16.16 3.72
CA LEU A 20 -0.37 17.06 4.77
C LEU A 20 -0.56 18.53 4.39
N ALA A 21 -0.26 18.91 3.14
CA ALA A 21 -0.43 20.27 2.66
C ALA A 21 -1.91 20.70 2.69
N ALA A 22 -2.85 19.81 2.34
CA ALA A 22 -4.28 20.06 2.36
C ALA A 22 -4.83 20.41 3.76
N VAL A 23 -4.16 19.96 4.82
CA VAL A 23 -4.52 20.29 6.22
C VAL A 23 -3.65 21.41 6.81
N GLY A 24 -2.88 22.12 5.98
CA GLY A 24 -2.08 23.28 6.39
C GLY A 24 -0.68 22.96 6.91
N ILE A 25 -0.18 21.74 6.71
CA ILE A 25 1.21 21.37 7.03
C ILE A 25 2.06 21.57 5.77
N GLY A 26 2.69 22.74 5.68
CA GLY A 26 3.57 23.11 4.56
C GLY A 26 5.01 22.63 4.71
N GLN A 27 5.82 22.81 3.65
CA GLN A 27 7.25 22.48 3.62
C GLN A 27 7.61 21.01 3.91
N VAL A 28 6.72 20.08 3.52
CA VAL A 28 6.97 18.65 3.69
C VAL A 28 8.18 18.21 2.85
N ARG A 29 9.15 17.56 3.48
CA ARG A 29 10.28 16.93 2.80
C ARG A 29 9.90 15.54 2.33
N ILE A 30 10.18 15.25 1.06
CA ILE A 30 9.96 13.94 0.46
C ILE A 30 11.29 13.40 -0.09
N PRO A 31 11.51 12.08 -0.04
CA PRO A 31 12.70 11.48 -0.62
C PRO A 31 12.71 11.67 -2.15
N THR A 32 13.90 11.81 -2.71
CA THR A 32 14.10 11.92 -4.17
C THR A 32 14.34 10.56 -4.84
N THR A 33 14.55 9.51 -4.05
CA THR A 33 14.94 8.16 -4.51
C THR A 33 13.76 7.20 -4.48
N THR A 34 13.39 6.73 -3.30
CA THR A 34 12.37 5.68 -3.08
C THR A 34 11.31 6.19 -2.11
N MET A 35 10.07 5.69 -2.25
CA MET A 35 8.93 6.16 -1.45
C MET A 35 8.73 5.35 -0.15
N ASP A 36 9.84 4.98 0.51
CA ASP A 36 9.91 4.07 1.64
C ASP A 36 10.75 4.65 2.79
N SER A 37 11.21 3.81 3.71
CA SER A 37 11.95 4.25 4.91
C SER A 37 13.40 4.60 4.54
N GLU A 38 13.97 3.85 3.62
CA GLU A 38 15.30 4.01 3.06
C GLU A 38 15.43 5.34 2.34
N GLY A 39 14.43 5.70 1.55
CA GLY A 39 14.37 7.02 0.90
C GLY A 39 14.37 8.15 1.92
N LEU A 40 13.55 8.06 2.96
CA LEU A 40 13.54 9.05 4.04
C LEU A 40 14.89 9.13 4.76
N LEU A 41 15.49 8.00 5.09
CA LEU A 41 16.79 7.92 5.75
C LEU A 41 17.94 8.48 4.90
N ALA A 42 17.77 8.60 3.60
CA ALA A 42 18.73 9.23 2.67
C ALA A 42 18.62 10.77 2.63
N LEU A 43 17.61 11.37 3.26
CA LEU A 43 17.47 12.83 3.30
C LEU A 43 18.58 13.46 4.17
N PRO A 44 19.25 14.53 3.69
CA PRO A 44 20.29 15.22 4.45
C PRO A 44 19.84 15.67 5.85
N GLU A 45 18.58 16.11 5.98
CA GLU A 45 18.02 16.58 7.24
C GLU A 45 17.90 15.47 8.31
N LEU A 46 17.90 14.20 7.89
CA LEU A 46 17.83 13.01 8.73
C LEU A 46 19.18 12.28 8.85
N ALA A 47 20.22 12.71 8.13
CA ALA A 47 21.55 12.12 8.20
C ALA A 47 22.22 12.38 9.57
N ASP A 48 22.08 13.60 10.10
CA ASP A 48 22.43 13.95 11.47
C ASP A 48 21.14 14.11 12.29
N ALA A 49 20.85 13.12 13.12
CA ALA A 49 19.67 13.08 13.96
C ALA A 49 19.99 13.24 15.46
N ALA A 50 21.27 13.49 15.80
CA ALA A 50 21.73 13.51 17.17
C ALA A 50 21.01 14.60 17.99
N GLY A 51 20.43 14.19 19.13
CA GLY A 51 19.70 15.09 20.02
C GLY A 51 18.34 15.57 19.51
N LYS A 52 17.90 15.10 18.33
CA LYS A 52 16.56 15.43 17.80
C LYS A 52 15.50 14.53 18.44
N ARG A 53 14.29 15.09 18.58
CA ARG A 53 13.09 14.32 18.93
C ARG A 53 12.24 14.16 17.67
N ILE A 54 11.93 12.93 17.32
CA ILE A 54 11.23 12.59 16.09
C ILE A 54 9.99 11.76 16.45
N VAL A 55 8.83 12.14 15.91
CA VAL A 55 7.60 11.36 16.04
C VAL A 55 7.33 10.68 14.70
N ILE A 56 7.18 9.36 14.72
CA ILE A 56 6.92 8.55 13.53
C ILE A 56 5.48 8.06 13.58
N TYR A 57 4.63 8.66 12.74
CA TYR A 57 3.25 8.23 12.54
C TYR A 57 3.20 7.06 11.56
N ARG A 58 2.59 5.95 11.97
CA ARG A 58 2.61 4.71 11.19
C ARG A 58 1.34 3.88 11.35
N GLY A 59 1.25 2.83 10.53
CA GLY A 59 0.38 1.70 10.83
C GLY A 59 1.01 0.83 11.91
N GLY A 60 0.21 0.45 12.90
CA GLY A 60 0.53 -0.52 13.93
C GLY A 60 -0.14 -1.88 13.69
N GLY A 61 -0.18 -2.71 14.73
CA GLY A 61 -0.79 -4.05 14.69
C GLY A 61 0.23 -5.18 14.87
N ALA A 62 -0.08 -6.37 14.36
CA ALA A 62 0.78 -7.55 14.52
C ALA A 62 2.10 -7.45 13.73
N ALA A 63 2.11 -6.66 12.66
CA ALA A 63 3.30 -6.27 11.92
C ALA A 63 3.29 -4.73 11.82
N PRO A 64 3.79 -4.02 12.84
CA PRO A 64 3.96 -2.58 12.73
C PRO A 64 4.94 -2.28 11.59
N GLY A 65 4.82 -1.09 11.00
CA GLY A 65 5.70 -0.67 9.91
C GLY A 65 6.73 0.37 10.36
N ARG A 66 7.73 0.67 9.52
CA ARG A 66 8.71 1.76 9.76
C ARG A 66 9.70 1.51 10.91
N GLU A 67 9.89 0.26 11.32
CA GLU A 67 10.91 -0.17 12.28
C GLU A 67 12.29 0.34 11.85
N LEU A 68 12.69 0.04 10.61
CA LEU A 68 13.95 0.48 10.02
C LEU A 68 14.15 1.99 10.18
N LEU A 69 13.11 2.80 9.94
CA LEU A 69 13.21 4.25 10.03
C LEU A 69 13.54 4.68 11.46
N GLY A 70 12.77 4.23 12.46
CA GLY A 70 12.99 4.66 13.84
C GLY A 70 14.21 4.02 14.48
N GLU A 71 14.55 2.77 14.14
CA GLU A 71 15.79 2.12 14.58
C GLU A 71 17.01 2.89 14.07
N THR A 72 17.11 3.14 12.77
CA THR A 72 18.25 3.87 12.20
C THR A 72 18.31 5.32 12.69
N LEU A 73 17.17 6.01 12.91
CA LEU A 73 17.19 7.35 13.50
C LEU A 73 17.68 7.33 14.96
N SER A 74 17.32 6.29 15.72
CA SER A 74 17.79 6.11 17.09
C SER A 74 19.28 5.79 17.14
N GLU A 75 19.78 4.96 16.21
CA GLU A 75 21.22 4.71 16.02
C GLU A 75 21.98 6.00 15.66
N ARG A 76 21.34 6.92 14.91
CA ARG A 76 21.87 8.26 14.62
C ARG A 76 21.73 9.24 15.79
N GLY A 77 21.30 8.79 16.97
CA GLY A 77 21.23 9.58 18.20
C GLY A 77 19.95 10.39 18.38
N ALA A 78 18.89 10.12 17.62
CA ALA A 78 17.57 10.70 17.86
C ALA A 78 16.82 9.96 18.98
N GLN A 79 15.90 10.68 19.62
CA GLN A 79 14.82 10.08 20.41
C GLN A 79 13.61 9.93 19.50
N SER A 80 13.23 8.69 19.19
CA SER A 80 12.11 8.39 18.29
C SER A 80 10.91 7.86 19.06
N ASP A 81 9.76 8.51 18.92
CA ASP A 81 8.48 8.07 19.46
C ASP A 81 7.59 7.55 18.32
N TYR A 82 7.00 6.36 18.47
CA TYR A 82 6.03 5.83 17.50
C TYR A 82 4.60 6.20 17.89
N VAL A 83 3.80 6.59 16.89
CA VAL A 83 2.35 6.76 17.03
C VAL A 83 1.66 5.85 16.02
N ASP A 84 1.01 4.81 16.53
CA ASP A 84 0.21 3.89 15.72
C ASP A 84 -1.16 4.55 15.43
N CYS A 85 -1.33 5.01 14.19
CA CYS A 85 -2.52 5.75 13.76
C CYS A 85 -3.66 4.84 13.27
N TYR A 86 -3.31 3.67 12.78
CA TYR A 86 -4.24 2.68 12.22
C TYR A 86 -3.61 1.29 12.32
N ARG A 87 -4.37 0.25 11.98
CA ARG A 87 -3.85 -1.12 11.84
C ARG A 87 -4.40 -1.74 10.56
N HIS A 88 -3.62 -2.61 9.93
CA HIS A 88 -4.14 -3.48 8.90
C HIS A 88 -4.80 -4.68 9.56
N ASP A 89 -6.09 -4.86 9.28
CA ASP A 89 -6.85 -6.03 9.70
C ASP A 89 -7.49 -6.66 8.48
N LYS A 90 -7.63 -7.98 8.55
CA LYS A 90 -8.49 -8.72 7.63
C LYS A 90 -9.92 -8.14 7.71
N PRO A 91 -10.57 -7.86 6.56
CA PRO A 91 -11.96 -7.43 6.54
C PRO A 91 -12.87 -8.36 7.34
N ARG A 92 -13.81 -7.79 8.09
CA ARG A 92 -14.83 -8.53 8.85
C ARG A 92 -16.19 -8.15 8.31
N GLY A 93 -17.04 -9.14 8.07
CA GLY A 93 -18.37 -8.91 7.54
C GLY A 93 -18.90 -10.15 6.82
N ASP A 94 -20.14 -10.01 6.34
CA ASP A 94 -20.72 -10.95 5.39
C ASP A 94 -20.27 -10.57 3.98
N PHE A 95 -19.71 -11.54 3.26
CA PHE A 95 -19.27 -11.39 1.88
C PHE A 95 -20.17 -12.17 0.90
N GLY A 96 -21.35 -12.62 1.34
CA GLY A 96 -22.28 -13.43 0.56
C GLY A 96 -22.65 -12.83 -0.79
N THR A 97 -22.91 -11.51 -0.85
CA THR A 97 -23.18 -10.82 -2.13
C THR A 97 -21.99 -10.88 -3.09
N LEU A 98 -20.78 -10.66 -2.57
CA LEU A 98 -19.55 -10.72 -3.37
C LEU A 98 -19.26 -12.15 -3.84
N THR A 99 -19.48 -13.13 -2.97
CA THR A 99 -19.41 -14.56 -3.31
C THR A 99 -20.41 -14.95 -4.39
N ALA A 100 -21.66 -14.48 -4.27
CA ALA A 100 -22.71 -14.75 -5.25
C ALA A 100 -22.34 -14.15 -6.62
N ALA A 101 -21.85 -12.91 -6.66
CA ALA A 101 -21.41 -12.25 -7.89
C ALA A 101 -20.28 -13.02 -8.60
N TRP A 102 -19.25 -13.47 -7.87
CA TRP A 102 -18.19 -14.30 -8.47
C TRP A 102 -18.72 -15.63 -9.01
N ARG A 103 -19.61 -16.30 -8.26
CA ARG A 103 -20.18 -17.59 -8.67
C ARG A 103 -21.11 -17.44 -9.88
N ALA A 104 -21.82 -16.32 -9.97
CA ALA A 104 -22.66 -15.98 -11.10
C ALA A 104 -21.86 -15.48 -12.32
N GLY A 105 -20.55 -15.25 -12.19
CA GLY A 105 -19.71 -14.71 -13.26
C GLY A 105 -19.96 -13.23 -13.53
N GLU A 106 -20.45 -12.48 -12.55
CA GLU A 106 -20.77 -11.04 -12.66
C GLU A 106 -19.56 -10.13 -12.42
N ILE A 107 -18.38 -10.71 -12.15
CA ILE A 107 -17.14 -9.97 -11.92
C ILE A 107 -16.18 -10.27 -13.05
N ASP A 108 -16.08 -9.32 -13.98
CA ASP A 108 -15.29 -9.44 -15.20
C ASP A 108 -13.78 -9.22 -14.98
N GLY A 109 -13.41 -8.52 -13.91
CA GLY A 109 -12.02 -8.18 -13.62
C GLY A 109 -11.75 -7.92 -12.13
N LEU A 110 -10.53 -8.23 -11.71
CA LEU A 110 -10.05 -8.01 -10.35
C LEU A 110 -8.78 -7.15 -10.37
N THR A 111 -8.72 -6.14 -9.52
CA THR A 111 -7.49 -5.37 -9.27
C THR A 111 -6.97 -5.64 -7.88
N LEU A 112 -5.69 -5.99 -7.76
CA LEU A 112 -5.02 -6.20 -6.48
C LEU A 112 -3.80 -5.30 -6.37
N THR A 113 -3.75 -4.49 -5.32
CA THR A 113 -2.68 -3.50 -5.10
C THR A 113 -1.67 -3.93 -4.03
N SER A 114 -1.92 -5.06 -3.35
CA SER A 114 -0.97 -5.65 -2.39
C SER A 114 -1.12 -7.16 -2.28
N SER A 115 -0.01 -7.85 -1.97
CA SER A 115 -0.03 -9.29 -1.65
C SER A 115 -0.80 -9.57 -0.36
N GLU A 116 -0.68 -8.68 0.64
CA GLU A 116 -1.44 -8.78 1.90
C GLU A 116 -2.95 -8.72 1.66
N GLY A 117 -3.42 -7.78 0.82
CA GLY A 117 -4.82 -7.67 0.45
C GLY A 117 -5.34 -8.93 -0.25
N LEU A 118 -4.54 -9.51 -1.14
CA LEU A 118 -4.85 -10.78 -1.79
C LEU A 118 -4.96 -11.93 -0.77
N ASP A 119 -4.00 -12.08 0.14
CA ASP A 119 -4.03 -13.13 1.15
C ASP A 119 -5.23 -13.00 2.09
N ASN A 120 -5.55 -11.77 2.49
CA ASN A 120 -6.73 -11.46 3.28
C ASN A 120 -8.01 -11.86 2.52
N LEU A 121 -8.13 -11.47 1.26
CA LEU A 121 -9.26 -11.80 0.40
C LEU A 121 -9.40 -13.32 0.20
N TRP A 122 -8.31 -14.00 -0.16
CA TRP A 122 -8.27 -15.45 -0.38
C TRP A 122 -8.74 -16.24 0.85
N SER A 123 -8.34 -15.79 2.04
CA SER A 123 -8.71 -16.45 3.29
C SER A 123 -10.16 -16.20 3.73
N LEU A 124 -10.92 -15.32 3.06
CA LEU A 124 -12.34 -15.08 3.36
C LEU A 124 -13.28 -16.09 2.70
N PHE A 125 -12.84 -16.71 1.60
CA PHE A 125 -13.72 -17.48 0.72
C PHE A 125 -13.48 -18.98 0.83
N ASP A 126 -14.53 -19.74 0.53
CA ASP A 126 -14.45 -21.19 0.36
C ASP A 126 -13.83 -21.56 -1.00
N ASP A 127 -13.55 -22.85 -1.20
CA ASP A 127 -12.83 -23.32 -2.38
C ASP A 127 -13.58 -23.05 -3.68
N ALA A 128 -14.91 -23.17 -3.68
CA ALA A 128 -15.72 -22.87 -4.86
C ALA A 128 -15.58 -21.41 -5.29
N SER A 129 -15.66 -20.47 -4.34
CA SER A 129 -15.56 -19.03 -4.65
C SER A 129 -14.12 -18.62 -4.95
N ARG A 130 -13.13 -19.28 -4.34
CA ARG A 130 -11.72 -19.13 -4.69
C ARG A 130 -11.44 -19.56 -6.13
N SER A 131 -12.02 -20.68 -6.59
CA SER A 131 -11.90 -21.11 -7.99
C SER A 131 -12.49 -20.08 -8.95
N SER A 132 -13.69 -19.53 -8.65
CA SER A 132 -14.28 -18.45 -9.45
C SER A 132 -13.38 -17.21 -9.49
N MET A 133 -12.90 -16.75 -8.33
CA MET A 133 -12.00 -15.59 -8.24
C MET A 133 -10.67 -15.82 -8.96
N ALA A 134 -10.09 -17.03 -8.88
CA ALA A 134 -8.83 -17.38 -9.55
C ALA A 134 -8.97 -17.44 -11.08
N ALA A 135 -10.18 -17.66 -11.59
CA ALA A 135 -10.49 -17.61 -13.01
C ALA A 135 -10.69 -16.17 -13.53
N THR A 136 -11.02 -15.21 -12.64
CA THR A 136 -11.21 -13.81 -13.00
C THR A 136 -9.90 -13.16 -13.48
N PRO A 137 -9.91 -12.46 -14.63
CA PRO A 137 -8.80 -11.63 -15.09
C PRO A 137 -8.31 -10.67 -14.01
N THR A 138 -7.04 -10.78 -13.63
CA THR A 138 -6.47 -10.07 -12.48
C THR A 138 -5.36 -9.12 -12.92
N PHE A 139 -5.44 -7.86 -12.48
CA PHE A 139 -4.53 -6.78 -12.83
C PHE A 139 -3.81 -6.29 -11.58
N VAL A 140 -2.48 -6.24 -11.62
CA VAL A 140 -1.68 -5.89 -10.46
C VAL A 140 -0.55 -4.93 -10.83
N PRO A 141 -0.24 -3.93 -9.99
CA PRO A 141 0.78 -2.92 -10.31
C PRO A 141 2.21 -3.40 -10.07
N HIS A 142 2.43 -4.62 -9.57
CA HIS A 142 3.74 -5.10 -9.17
C HIS A 142 3.92 -6.62 -9.35
N SER A 143 5.10 -7.04 -9.81
CA SER A 143 5.45 -8.45 -10.09
C SER A 143 5.25 -9.37 -8.89
N ARG A 144 5.71 -8.96 -7.71
CA ARG A 144 5.52 -9.69 -6.44
C ARG A 144 4.06 -10.04 -6.13
N ILE A 145 3.11 -9.16 -6.49
CA ILE A 145 1.68 -9.45 -6.31
C ILE A 145 1.24 -10.51 -7.33
N ALA A 146 1.70 -10.42 -8.57
CA ALA A 146 1.40 -11.40 -9.61
C ALA A 146 1.94 -12.79 -9.27
N GLU A 147 3.17 -12.87 -8.76
CA GLU A 147 3.77 -14.11 -8.28
C GLU A 147 2.93 -14.73 -7.17
N ARG A 148 2.51 -13.92 -6.19
CA ARG A 148 1.64 -14.40 -5.10
C ARG A 148 0.29 -14.90 -5.63
N ALA A 149 -0.33 -14.17 -6.56
CA ALA A 149 -1.60 -14.58 -7.18
C ALA A 149 -1.46 -15.92 -7.94
N ARG A 150 -0.40 -16.08 -8.74
CA ARG A 150 -0.14 -17.34 -9.45
C ARG A 150 0.06 -18.53 -8.50
N LEU A 151 0.74 -18.32 -7.37
CA LEU A 151 0.89 -19.35 -6.34
C LEU A 151 -0.45 -19.77 -5.71
N LEU A 152 -1.43 -18.87 -5.66
CA LEU A 152 -2.79 -19.15 -5.21
C LEU A 152 -3.68 -19.73 -6.35
N GLY A 153 -3.13 -19.95 -7.54
CA GLY A 153 -3.83 -20.58 -8.65
C GLY A 153 -4.55 -19.61 -9.60
N PHE A 154 -4.30 -18.30 -9.52
CA PHE A 154 -4.87 -17.34 -10.47
C PHE A 154 -4.33 -17.60 -11.88
N GLY A 155 -5.25 -17.92 -12.81
CA GLY A 155 -4.89 -18.34 -14.16
C GLY A 155 -4.56 -17.19 -15.11
N ARG A 156 -5.07 -15.98 -14.83
CA ARG A 156 -5.01 -14.82 -15.73
C ARG A 156 -4.53 -13.59 -14.97
N VAL A 157 -3.22 -13.38 -14.92
CA VAL A 157 -2.61 -12.29 -14.15
C VAL A 157 -1.72 -11.41 -15.02
N SER A 158 -2.13 -10.15 -15.16
CA SER A 158 -1.45 -9.09 -15.91
C SER A 158 -0.77 -8.11 -14.97
N VAL A 159 0.54 -7.92 -15.15
CA VAL A 159 1.29 -6.86 -14.45
C VAL A 159 1.12 -5.57 -15.23
N THR A 160 0.61 -4.54 -14.57
CA THR A 160 0.38 -3.21 -15.16
C THR A 160 1.54 -2.29 -14.85
N ALA A 161 1.55 -1.09 -15.45
CA ALA A 161 2.42 -0.03 -14.95
C ALA A 161 2.04 0.31 -13.48
N PRO A 162 3.01 0.66 -12.61
CA PRO A 162 2.83 0.80 -11.17
C PRO A 162 2.17 2.14 -10.78
N THR A 163 1.10 2.51 -11.49
CA THR A 163 0.34 3.74 -11.28
C THR A 163 -1.15 3.46 -11.47
N ASP A 164 -2.00 4.29 -10.88
CA ASP A 164 -3.45 4.18 -11.08
C ASP A 164 -3.83 4.30 -12.56
N ALA A 165 -3.18 5.22 -13.28
CA ALA A 165 -3.34 5.38 -14.73
C ALA A 165 -2.89 4.12 -15.49
N GLY A 166 -1.82 3.46 -15.06
CA GLY A 166 -1.34 2.20 -15.62
C GLY A 166 -2.33 1.07 -15.44
N LEU A 167 -2.88 0.92 -14.24
CA LEU A 167 -3.94 -0.04 -13.93
C LEU A 167 -5.18 0.18 -14.81
N ILE A 168 -5.64 1.43 -14.89
CA ILE A 168 -6.81 1.80 -15.71
C ILE A 168 -6.55 1.54 -17.19
N ALA A 169 -5.37 1.92 -17.71
CA ALA A 169 -5.02 1.70 -19.11
C ALA A 169 -5.04 0.20 -19.47
N SER A 170 -4.47 -0.66 -18.62
CA SER A 170 -4.49 -2.11 -18.84
C SER A 170 -5.90 -2.69 -18.78
N LEU A 171 -6.76 -2.20 -17.89
CA LEU A 171 -8.17 -2.60 -17.84
C LEU A 171 -8.89 -2.22 -19.15
N LEU A 172 -8.72 -0.97 -19.61
CA LEU A 172 -9.34 -0.47 -20.85
C LEU A 172 -8.85 -1.23 -22.09
N GLU A 173 -7.56 -1.51 -22.18
CA GLU A 173 -6.98 -2.29 -23.27
C GLU A 173 -7.54 -3.70 -23.30
N TYR A 174 -7.57 -4.36 -22.14
CA TYR A 174 -8.06 -5.72 -22.01
C TYR A 174 -9.52 -5.84 -22.43
N PHE A 175 -10.42 -5.05 -21.84
CA PHE A 175 -11.86 -5.11 -22.15
C PHE A 175 -12.21 -4.47 -23.51
N GLY A 176 -11.40 -3.53 -24.01
CA GLY A 176 -11.56 -2.95 -25.34
C GLY A 176 -11.13 -3.89 -26.47
N SER A 177 -10.24 -4.85 -26.20
CA SER A 177 -9.73 -5.80 -27.20
C SER A 177 -10.69 -6.96 -27.52
N GLY A 178 -11.80 -7.09 -26.78
CA GLY A 178 -12.75 -8.19 -26.93
C GLY A 178 -12.19 -9.55 -26.53
N GLN A 179 -11.08 -9.59 -25.80
CA GLN A 179 -10.64 -10.83 -25.16
C GLN A 179 -11.66 -11.25 -24.10
N PRO A 180 -12.09 -12.52 -24.07
CA PRO A 180 -12.97 -13.05 -23.01
C PRO A 180 -12.26 -12.98 -21.66
#